data_AF-B4CXR8-F1
#
_entry.id   AF-B4CXR8-F1
#
_cell.length_a   1.000
_cell.length_b   1.000
_cell.length_c   1.000
_cell.angle_alpha   90.00
_cell.angle_beta   90.00
_cell.angle_gamma   90.00
#
_symmetry.space_group_name_H-M   'P 1'
#
loop_
_entity.id
_entity.type
_entity.pdbx_description
1 polymer ?
#
loop_
_entity_poly.entity_id
_entity_poly.type
_entity_poly.pdbx_seq_one_letter_code
_entity_poly.pdbx_strand_id
1 'polypeptide(L)'
;MKADVKFDLRPIQRAIKKLQPQVKKSRRELTEQAAKGFVKEVIEITPPGGSGRRGNAAKKTGEAAIKYDLARVMIAVRAVKNVILQDPRAIHDRLRDMRTGRINPRNLKHPYPVEASALRALQRELLARVGKLAGGWNAGADKLGAKVPAWVSRQGDGRGAMSVVNSIRQFRITLTNSVKYVTNVADYVRRVESAIGIQAAKMERKAEFLLTRALRRAGWK
;
A
#
# COMPACT_ATOMS: atom_id res chain seq x y z
N MET A 1 18.19 0.00 14.55
CA MET A 1 17.58 -1.34 14.39
C MET A 1 16.30 -1.22 13.55
N LYS A 2 16.15 -1.98 12.46
CA LYS A 2 14.85 -2.11 11.78
C LYS A 2 14.00 -3.07 12.62
N ALA A 3 12.83 -2.63 13.07
CA ALA A 3 11.90 -3.53 13.75
C ALA A 3 11.32 -4.50 12.72
N ASP A 4 11.68 -5.78 12.81
CA ASP A 4 11.06 -6.83 12.01
C ASP A 4 9.66 -7.11 12.57
N VAL A 5 8.64 -6.55 11.91
CA VAL A 5 7.25 -6.84 12.26
C VAL A 5 6.87 -8.20 11.68
N LYS A 6 6.48 -9.14 12.55
CA LYS A 6 5.95 -10.46 12.17
C LYS A 6 4.43 -10.42 12.18
N PHE A 7 3.81 -11.02 11.18
CA PHE A 7 2.35 -11.05 11.03
C PHE A 7 1.80 -12.46 11.23
N ASP A 8 0.59 -12.57 11.80
CA ASP A 8 -0.07 -13.85 11.99
C ASP A 8 -0.64 -14.40 10.67
N LEU A 9 -0.04 -15.48 10.16
CA LEU A 9 -0.46 -16.16 8.93
C LEU A 9 -1.42 -17.35 9.19
N ARG A 10 -1.77 -17.64 10.44
CA ARG A 10 -2.71 -18.73 10.79
C ARG A 10 -4.04 -18.64 10.04
N PRO A 11 -4.64 -17.46 9.78
CA PRO A 11 -5.86 -17.38 8.98
C PRO A 11 -5.69 -17.95 7.56
N ILE A 12 -4.61 -17.58 6.87
CA ILE A 12 -4.32 -18.08 5.51
C ILE A 12 -4.04 -19.59 5.54
N GLN A 13 -3.27 -20.07 6.52
CA GLN A 13 -2.97 -21.49 6.66
C GLN A 13 -4.23 -22.34 6.86
N ARG A 14 -5.16 -21.87 7.72
CA ARG A 14 -6.46 -22.52 7.92
C ARG A 14 -7.28 -22.53 6.63
N ALA A 15 -7.32 -21.41 5.91
CA ALA A 15 -8.05 -21.31 4.65
C ALA A 15 -7.48 -22.22 3.55
N ILE A 16 -6.15 -22.34 3.44
CA ILE A 16 -5.50 -23.30 2.54
C ILE A 16 -5.90 -24.73 2.90
N LYS A 17 -5.84 -25.11 4.19
CA LYS A 17 -6.20 -26.46 4.64
C LYS A 17 -7.65 -26.82 4.28
N LYS A 18 -8.58 -25.86 4.42
CA LYS A 18 -9.99 -26.04 4.01
C LYS A 18 -10.17 -26.14 2.49
N LEU A 19 -9.44 -25.34 1.73
CA LEU A 19 -9.56 -25.28 0.27
C LEU A 19 -8.91 -26.47 -0.43
N GLN A 20 -7.78 -26.96 0.09
CA GLN A 20 -6.97 -28.03 -0.51
C GLN A 20 -7.76 -29.27 -0.95
N PRO A 21 -8.64 -29.90 -0.13
CA PRO A 21 -9.38 -31.08 -0.56
C PRO A 21 -10.37 -30.80 -1.70
N GLN A 22 -10.75 -29.53 -1.91
CA GLN A 22 -11.75 -29.13 -2.90
C GLN A 22 -11.15 -28.78 -4.27
N VAL A 23 -9.82 -28.79 -4.41
CA VAL A 23 -9.12 -28.39 -5.64
C VAL A 23 -7.95 -29.32 -5.95
N LYS A 24 -7.71 -29.56 -7.24
CA LYS A 24 -6.53 -30.29 -7.74
C LYS A 24 -5.29 -29.39 -7.74
N LYS A 25 -4.95 -28.82 -6.59
CA LYS A 25 -3.78 -27.94 -6.43
C LYS A 25 -2.94 -28.38 -5.25
N SER A 26 -1.64 -28.38 -5.46
CA SER A 26 -0.67 -28.60 -4.40
C SER A 26 -0.75 -27.49 -3.34
N ARG A 27 -0.27 -27.80 -2.14
CA ARG A 27 -0.14 -26.81 -1.07
C ARG A 27 0.75 -25.64 -1.48
N ARG A 28 1.76 -25.89 -2.33
CA ARG A 28 2.63 -24.88 -2.92
C ARG A 28 1.85 -23.89 -3.78
N GLU A 29 1.10 -24.38 -4.77
CA GLU A 29 0.30 -23.54 -5.67
C GLU A 29 -0.76 -22.73 -4.91
N LEU A 30 -1.35 -23.33 -3.87
CA LEU A 30 -2.30 -22.64 -2.99
C LEU A 30 -1.63 -21.55 -2.16
N THR A 31 -0.40 -21.77 -1.71
CA THR A 31 0.38 -20.77 -0.97
C THR A 31 0.82 -19.64 -1.88
N GLU A 32 1.26 -19.91 -3.10
CA GLU A 32 1.57 -18.89 -4.11
C GLU A 32 0.32 -18.07 -4.49
N GLN A 33 -0.84 -18.71 -4.63
CA GLN A 33 -2.12 -18.02 -4.85
C GLN A 33 -2.53 -17.16 -3.66
N ALA A 34 -2.33 -17.65 -2.44
CA ALA A 34 -2.59 -16.90 -1.23
C ALA A 34 -1.67 -15.67 -1.14
N ALA A 35 -0.38 -15.84 -1.40
CA ALA A 35 0.60 -14.75 -1.42
C ALA A 35 0.25 -13.72 -2.49
N LYS A 36 -0.11 -14.15 -3.70
CA LYS A 36 -0.56 -13.27 -4.79
C LYS A 36 -1.79 -12.46 -4.40
N GLY A 37 -2.79 -13.10 -3.79
CA GLY A 37 -4.00 -12.44 -3.32
C GLY A 37 -3.70 -11.45 -2.18
N PHE A 38 -2.85 -11.83 -1.24
CA PHE A 38 -2.37 -10.96 -0.17
C PHE A 38 -1.68 -9.70 -0.73
N VAL A 39 -0.74 -9.85 -1.67
CA VAL A 39 -0.04 -8.72 -2.30
C VAL A 39 -1.03 -7.76 -2.97
N LYS A 40 -2.06 -8.30 -3.64
CA LYS A 40 -3.12 -7.47 -4.21
C LYS A 40 -3.88 -6.69 -3.14
N GLU A 41 -4.35 -7.36 -2.08
CA GLU A 41 -5.13 -6.69 -1.02
C GLU A 41 -4.29 -5.65 -0.28
N VAL A 42 -3.04 -5.97 0.07
CA VAL A 42 -2.19 -5.05 0.83
C VAL A 42 -1.89 -3.79 0.02
N ILE A 43 -1.66 -3.89 -1.29
CA ILE A 43 -1.48 -2.73 -2.17
C ILE A 43 -2.75 -1.86 -2.20
N GLU A 44 -3.93 -2.48 -2.27
CA GLU A 44 -5.20 -1.75 -2.36
C GLU A 44 -5.56 -1.00 -1.07
N ILE A 45 -5.17 -1.49 0.10
CA ILE A 45 -5.45 -0.86 1.41
C ILE A 45 -4.29 -0.02 1.96
N THR A 46 -3.11 -0.07 1.31
CA THR A 46 -1.96 0.76 1.68
C THR A 46 -2.23 2.20 1.26
N PRO A 47 -2.00 3.20 2.15
CA PRO A 47 -2.19 4.61 1.82
C PRO A 47 -1.55 5.01 0.47
N PRO A 48 -2.27 5.76 -0.39
CA PRO A 48 -3.54 6.45 -0.13
C PRO A 48 -4.82 5.59 -0.23
N GLY A 49 -4.70 4.28 -0.38
CA GLY A 49 -5.82 3.35 -0.32
C GLY A 49 -6.41 3.15 1.09
N GLY A 50 -7.59 2.55 1.15
CA GLY A 50 -8.35 2.30 2.38
C GLY A 50 -9.65 3.11 2.49
N SER A 51 -10.44 2.84 3.53
CA SER A 51 -11.75 3.47 3.76
C SER A 51 -12.68 3.40 2.53
N GLY A 52 -12.75 2.23 1.90
CA GLY A 52 -13.57 1.99 0.71
C GLY A 52 -12.99 2.49 -0.62
N ARG A 53 -11.91 3.28 -0.60
CA ARG A 53 -11.27 3.81 -1.83
C ARG A 53 -10.16 2.89 -2.31
N ARG A 54 -10.20 2.51 -3.59
CA ARG A 54 -9.22 1.64 -4.26
C ARG A 54 -8.80 2.22 -5.61
N GLY A 55 -7.72 1.69 -6.19
CA GLY A 55 -7.28 2.02 -7.55
C GLY A 55 -7.09 3.53 -7.81
N ASN A 56 -7.71 4.05 -8.86
CA ASN A 56 -7.61 5.46 -9.24
C ASN A 56 -8.27 6.41 -8.24
N ALA A 57 -9.32 5.97 -7.53
CA ALA A 57 -9.95 6.78 -6.49
C ALA A 57 -8.96 7.03 -5.33
N ALA A 58 -8.25 5.98 -4.91
CA ALA A 58 -7.20 6.09 -3.89
C ALA A 58 -6.09 7.05 -4.32
N LYS A 59 -5.59 6.93 -5.57
CA LYS A 59 -4.61 7.87 -6.14
C LYS A 59 -5.10 9.32 -6.03
N LYS A 60 -6.30 9.60 -6.57
CA LYS A 60 -6.88 10.95 -6.55
C LYS A 60 -7.03 11.51 -5.13
N THR A 61 -7.42 10.69 -4.16
CA THR A 61 -7.49 11.10 -2.75
C THR A 61 -6.12 11.48 -2.20
N GLY A 62 -5.07 10.71 -2.49
CA GLY A 62 -3.70 11.03 -2.07
C GLY A 62 -3.20 12.33 -2.72
N GLU A 63 -3.47 12.53 -4.00
CA GLU A 63 -3.10 13.74 -4.73
C GLU A 63 -3.86 14.97 -4.22
N ALA A 64 -5.16 14.85 -3.95
CA ALA A 64 -5.99 15.91 -3.38
C ALA A 64 -5.52 16.31 -1.98
N ALA A 65 -5.16 15.33 -1.15
CA ALA A 65 -4.59 15.57 0.17
C ALA A 65 -3.31 16.42 0.11
N ILE A 66 -2.39 16.09 -0.80
CA ILE A 66 -1.16 16.89 -1.00
C ILE A 66 -1.49 18.31 -1.44
N LYS A 67 -2.37 18.48 -2.42
CA LYS A 67 -2.78 19.79 -2.92
C LYS A 67 -3.43 20.64 -1.83
N TYR A 68 -4.32 20.04 -1.04
CA TYR A 68 -4.97 20.71 0.08
C TYR A 68 -3.97 21.12 1.16
N ASP A 69 -3.04 20.22 1.52
CA ASP A 69 -1.99 20.51 2.49
C ASP A 69 -1.11 21.69 2.05
N LEU A 70 -0.70 21.73 0.78
CA LEU A 70 0.07 22.85 0.21
C LEU A 70 -0.73 24.16 0.15
N ALA A 71 -1.97 24.11 -0.37
CA ALA A 71 -2.83 25.29 -0.51
C ALA A 71 -3.18 25.94 0.85
N ARG A 72 -3.21 25.15 1.91
CA ARG A 72 -3.44 25.63 3.28
C ARG A 72 -2.27 26.43 3.84
N VAL A 73 -1.06 26.22 3.34
CA VAL A 73 0.16 26.83 3.89
C VAL A 73 0.90 27.76 2.94
N MET A 74 0.61 27.69 1.64
CA MET A 74 1.28 28.48 0.62
C MET A 74 0.28 29.12 -0.32
N ILE A 75 0.56 30.36 -0.71
CA ILE A 75 -0.13 31.05 -1.79
C ILE A 75 0.84 31.31 -2.93
N ALA A 76 0.43 30.95 -4.16
CA ALA A 76 1.23 31.16 -5.35
C ALA A 76 1.20 32.64 -5.73
N VAL A 77 2.37 33.27 -5.78
CA VAL A 77 2.51 34.64 -6.29
C VAL A 77 3.40 34.65 -7.53
N ARG A 78 3.19 35.63 -8.42
CA ARG A 78 4.08 35.85 -9.56
C ARG A 78 5.43 36.32 -9.03
N ALA A 79 6.52 35.89 -9.67
CA ALA A 79 7.84 36.41 -9.35
C ALA A 79 7.84 37.93 -9.58
N VAL A 80 8.18 38.68 -8.53
CA VAL A 80 8.32 40.15 -8.57
C VAL A 80 9.80 40.48 -8.41
N LYS A 81 10.30 41.37 -9.27
CA LYS A 81 11.69 41.84 -9.19
C LYS A 81 11.92 42.48 -7.82
N ASN A 82 13.02 42.10 -7.14
CA ASN A 82 13.42 42.57 -5.80
C ASN A 82 12.57 42.09 -4.61
N VAL A 83 11.70 41.09 -4.77
CA VAL A 83 11.01 40.46 -3.63
C VAL A 83 11.62 39.08 -3.36
N ILE A 84 12.18 38.90 -2.17
CA ILE A 84 12.69 37.59 -1.73
C ILE A 84 11.50 36.75 -1.26
N LEU A 85 11.06 35.83 -2.11
CA LEU A 85 10.04 34.85 -1.77
C LEU A 85 10.66 33.66 -1.03
N GLN A 86 9.91 33.09 -0.10
CA GLN A 86 10.37 31.90 0.62
C GLN A 86 10.35 30.68 -0.31
N ASP A 87 11.31 29.77 -0.12
CA ASP A 87 11.33 28.49 -0.82
C ASP A 87 10.17 27.59 -0.34
N PRO A 88 9.26 27.17 -1.26
CA PRO A 88 8.20 26.22 -0.92
C PRO A 88 8.71 24.95 -0.24
N ARG A 89 9.88 24.44 -0.63
CA ARG A 89 10.38 23.17 -0.08
C ARG A 89 10.78 23.34 1.38
N ALA A 90 11.51 24.40 1.71
CA ALA A 90 11.87 24.72 3.09
C ALA A 90 10.62 24.89 3.98
N ILE A 91 9.59 25.61 3.52
CA ILE A 91 8.33 25.76 4.26
C ILE A 91 7.64 24.40 4.46
N HIS A 92 7.54 23.59 3.40
CA HIS A 92 6.92 22.25 3.48
C HIS A 92 7.65 21.38 4.50
N ASP A 93 8.98 21.30 4.43
CA ASP A 93 9.76 20.43 5.31
C ASP A 93 9.72 20.93 6.77
N ARG A 94 9.67 22.25 7.00
CA ARG A 94 9.49 22.85 8.33
C ARG A 94 8.14 22.53 8.96
N LEU A 95 7.05 22.59 8.18
CA LEU A 95 5.69 22.38 8.68
C LEU A 95 5.25 20.92 8.68
N ARG A 96 6.08 20.03 8.14
CA ARG A 96 5.78 18.62 8.02
C ARG A 96 6.06 17.90 9.33
N ASP A 97 5.01 17.34 9.90
CA ASP A 97 5.11 16.44 11.04
C ASP A 97 5.85 15.16 10.61
N MET A 98 6.98 14.85 11.25
CA MET A 98 7.78 13.67 10.95
C MET A 98 7.09 12.35 11.33
N ARG A 99 6.16 12.40 12.30
CA ARG A 99 5.40 11.24 12.79
C ARG A 99 4.26 10.89 11.83
N THR A 100 3.46 11.87 11.43
CA THR A 100 2.28 11.63 10.58
C THR A 100 2.55 11.83 9.09
N GLY A 101 3.63 12.53 8.75
CA GLY A 101 3.99 12.92 7.39
C GLY A 101 3.10 14.01 6.80
N ARG A 102 2.17 14.57 7.59
CA ARG A 102 1.21 15.62 7.20
C ARG A 102 1.74 17.01 7.53
N ILE A 103 1.19 18.00 6.83
CA ILE A 103 1.44 19.41 7.17
C ILE A 103 0.60 19.77 8.39
N ASN A 104 1.23 20.39 9.39
CA ASN A 104 0.58 20.87 10.60
C ASN A 104 0.64 22.40 10.67
N PRO A 105 -0.43 23.11 10.27
CA PRO A 105 -0.44 24.58 10.21
C PRO A 105 -0.98 25.21 11.51
N ARG A 106 -0.94 24.54 12.67
CA ARG A 106 -1.67 24.93 13.90
C ARG A 106 -1.55 26.41 14.29
N ASN A 107 -0.42 27.07 13.98
CA ASN A 107 -0.17 28.47 14.31
C ASN A 107 -0.03 29.38 13.08
N LEU A 108 -0.45 28.92 11.90
CA LEU A 108 -0.34 29.69 10.68
C LEU A 108 -1.52 30.67 10.56
N LYS A 109 -1.24 31.96 10.74
CA LYS A 109 -2.24 33.03 10.56
C LYS A 109 -2.57 33.30 9.09
N HIS A 110 -1.55 33.29 8.22
CA HIS A 110 -1.68 33.53 6.78
C HIS A 110 -0.78 32.58 5.98
N PRO A 111 -1.20 32.11 4.79
CA PRO A 111 -0.35 31.33 3.90
C PRO A 111 0.93 32.09 3.51
N TYR A 112 2.03 31.36 3.37
CA TYR A 112 3.30 31.93 2.92
C TYR A 112 3.24 32.25 1.41
N PRO A 113 3.55 33.49 0.98
CA PRO A 113 3.70 33.78 -0.42
C PRO A 113 4.96 33.10 -0.96
N VAL A 114 4.78 32.32 -2.03
CA VAL A 114 5.87 31.58 -2.67
C VAL A 114 5.77 31.71 -4.18
N GLU A 115 6.91 31.54 -4.87
CA GLU A 115 6.93 31.62 -6.32
C GLU A 115 6.06 30.51 -6.95
N ALA A 116 5.16 30.89 -7.85
CA ALA A 116 4.23 29.95 -8.49
C ALA A 116 4.94 28.80 -9.24
N SER A 117 6.08 29.05 -9.87
CA SER A 117 6.86 28.04 -10.60
C SER A 117 7.44 27.00 -9.64
N ALA A 118 8.05 27.45 -8.55
CA ALA A 118 8.64 26.62 -7.50
C ALA A 118 7.58 25.80 -6.77
N LEU A 119 6.41 26.38 -6.46
CA LEU A 119 5.30 25.65 -5.85
C LEU A 119 4.79 24.52 -6.76
N ARG A 120 4.65 24.79 -8.07
CA ARG A 120 4.27 23.75 -9.05
C ARG A 120 5.33 22.65 -9.17
N ALA A 121 6.62 23.00 -9.10
CA ALA A 121 7.70 22.02 -9.09
C ALA A 121 7.62 21.11 -7.86
N LEU A 122 7.49 21.69 -6.66
CA LEU A 122 7.29 20.95 -5.42
C LEU A 122 6.04 20.05 -5.48
N GLN A 123 4.92 20.59 -5.95
CA GLN A 123 3.69 19.82 -6.09
C GLN A 123 3.90 18.61 -7.01
N ARG A 124 4.54 18.78 -8.18
CA ARG A 124 4.83 17.65 -9.10
C ARG A 124 5.71 16.59 -8.44
N GLU A 125 6.73 17.01 -7.70
CA GLU A 125 7.62 16.11 -6.96
C GLU A 125 6.85 15.29 -5.91
N LEU A 126 5.98 15.94 -5.13
CA LEU A 126 5.17 15.26 -4.10
C LEU A 126 4.14 14.31 -4.73
N LEU A 127 3.47 14.73 -5.81
CA LEU A 127 2.53 13.88 -6.54
C LEU A 127 3.20 12.64 -7.17
N ALA A 128 4.45 12.76 -7.63
CA ALA A 128 5.22 11.63 -8.14
C ALA A 128 5.49 10.56 -7.06
N ARG A 129 5.56 10.95 -5.79
CA ARG A 129 5.78 10.05 -4.63
C ARG A 129 4.50 9.32 -4.19
N VAL A 130 3.33 9.68 -4.72
CA VAL A 130 2.06 8.98 -4.42
C VAL A 130 2.17 7.51 -4.87
N GLY A 131 1.96 6.60 -3.92
CA GLY A 131 2.07 5.15 -4.12
C GLY A 131 3.41 4.54 -3.72
N LYS A 132 4.40 5.34 -3.32
CA LYS A 132 5.73 4.84 -2.93
C LYS A 132 5.71 3.81 -1.80
N LEU A 133 4.77 3.92 -0.85
CA LEU A 133 4.59 2.94 0.22
C LEU A 133 4.07 1.60 -0.30
N ALA A 134 3.05 1.64 -1.17
CA ALA A 134 2.49 0.47 -1.83
C ALA A 134 3.51 -0.18 -2.79
N GLY A 135 4.36 0.63 -3.43
CA GLY A 135 5.43 0.17 -4.32
C GLY A 135 6.46 -0.72 -3.62
N GLY A 136 6.58 -0.66 -2.28
CA GLY A 136 7.39 -1.61 -1.52
C GLY A 136 6.93 -3.08 -1.64
N TRP A 137 5.76 -3.34 -2.23
CA TRP A 137 5.26 -4.69 -2.53
C TRP A 137 5.45 -5.12 -3.99
N ASN A 138 5.98 -4.25 -4.86
CA ASN A 138 6.11 -4.54 -6.30
C ASN A 138 6.99 -5.76 -6.57
N ALA A 139 8.12 -5.92 -5.86
CA ALA A 139 8.98 -7.09 -6.00
C ALA A 139 8.23 -8.43 -5.75
N GLY A 140 7.28 -8.43 -4.81
CA GLY A 140 6.40 -9.57 -4.58
C GLY A 140 5.34 -9.71 -5.66
N ALA A 141 4.77 -8.60 -6.10
CA ALA A 141 3.76 -8.58 -7.15
C ALA A 141 4.31 -9.15 -8.47
N ASP A 142 5.49 -8.70 -8.88
CA ASP A 142 6.11 -9.11 -10.14
C ASP A 142 6.43 -10.62 -10.12
N LYS A 143 7.06 -11.11 -9.06
CA LYS A 143 7.37 -12.55 -8.91
C LYS A 143 6.14 -13.45 -8.81
N LEU A 144 5.03 -12.96 -8.25
CA LEU A 144 3.77 -13.70 -8.12
C LEU A 144 2.80 -13.46 -9.28
N GLY A 145 3.16 -12.59 -10.24
CA GLY A 145 2.29 -12.15 -11.33
C GLY A 145 1.01 -11.45 -10.85
N ALA A 146 1.05 -10.73 -9.73
CA ALA A 146 -0.05 -9.92 -9.23
C ALA A 146 -0.16 -8.62 -10.04
N LYS A 147 -1.35 -8.31 -10.54
CA LYS A 147 -1.60 -7.05 -11.25
C LYS A 147 -1.60 -5.89 -10.27
N VAL A 148 -0.77 -4.88 -10.52
CA VAL A 148 -0.68 -3.66 -9.72
C VAL A 148 -1.16 -2.44 -10.51
N PRO A 149 -1.76 -1.42 -9.87
CA PRO A 149 -2.08 -0.18 -10.55
C PRO A 149 -0.83 0.51 -11.10
N ALA A 150 -0.92 1.10 -12.30
CA ALA A 150 0.22 1.73 -12.98
C ALA A 150 0.95 2.79 -12.12
N TRP A 151 0.20 3.57 -11.32
CA TRP A 151 0.78 4.60 -10.44
C TRP A 151 1.54 4.04 -9.23
N VAL A 152 1.33 2.77 -8.89
CA VAL A 152 2.12 2.01 -7.89
C VAL A 152 3.31 1.33 -8.58
N SER A 153 3.09 0.73 -9.75
CA SER A 153 4.13 0.05 -10.56
C SER A 153 5.31 0.98 -10.88
N ARG A 154 5.04 2.22 -11.28
CA ARG A 154 6.09 3.22 -11.61
C ARG A 154 7.08 3.53 -10.48
N GLN A 155 6.78 3.14 -9.24
CA GLN A 155 7.68 3.35 -8.10
C GLN A 155 8.88 2.40 -8.09
N GLY A 156 8.87 1.39 -8.97
CA GLY A 156 9.89 0.35 -9.04
C GLY A 156 9.79 -0.64 -7.87
N ASP A 157 10.75 -1.56 -7.80
CA ASP A 157 10.82 -2.64 -6.82
C ASP A 157 11.95 -2.46 -5.79
N GLY A 158 12.84 -1.48 -5.96
CA GLY A 158 14.06 -1.28 -5.15
C GLY A 158 13.84 -0.99 -3.65
N ARG A 159 12.61 -1.09 -3.15
CA ARG A 159 12.25 -0.98 -1.72
C ARG A 159 11.45 -2.17 -1.22
N GLY A 160 11.29 -3.20 -2.03
CA GLY A 160 10.67 -4.47 -1.68
C GLY A 160 11.66 -5.62 -1.87
N ALA A 161 11.39 -6.73 -1.21
CA ALA A 161 12.07 -7.99 -1.51
C ALA A 161 11.08 -9.14 -1.40
N MET A 162 11.33 -10.20 -2.17
CA MET A 162 10.63 -11.46 -2.01
C MET A 162 11.65 -12.60 -2.10
N SER A 163 11.59 -13.50 -1.13
CA SER A 163 12.33 -14.75 -1.13
C SER A 163 11.38 -15.93 -0.97
N VAL A 164 11.73 -17.04 -1.62
CA VAL A 164 10.99 -18.30 -1.54
C VAL A 164 11.97 -19.36 -1.05
N VAL A 165 11.66 -19.98 0.08
CA VAL A 165 12.36 -21.16 0.56
C VAL A 165 11.48 -22.36 0.22
N ASN A 166 11.97 -23.21 -0.68
CA ASN A 166 11.31 -24.44 -1.07
C ASN A 166 12.21 -25.63 -0.72
N SER A 167 11.89 -26.30 0.37
CA SER A 167 12.57 -27.52 0.82
C SER A 167 11.54 -28.62 1.07
N ILE A 168 11.99 -29.87 1.13
CA ILE A 168 11.13 -31.02 1.44
C ILE A 168 10.36 -30.81 2.76
N ARG A 169 11.02 -30.16 3.74
CA ARG A 169 10.45 -29.93 5.08
C ARG A 169 9.63 -28.64 5.17
N GLN A 170 9.86 -27.68 4.27
CA GLN A 170 9.29 -26.34 4.39
C GLN A 170 9.13 -25.62 3.07
N PHE A 171 7.92 -25.14 2.82
CA PHE A 171 7.63 -24.10 1.84
C PHE A 171 7.32 -22.78 2.56
N ARG A 172 8.11 -21.73 2.30
CA ARG A 172 7.97 -20.40 2.91
C ARG A 172 8.15 -19.32 1.85
N ILE A 173 7.21 -18.37 1.80
CA ILE A 173 7.34 -17.13 1.03
C ILE A 173 7.53 -15.99 2.03
N THR A 174 8.61 -15.24 1.88
CA THR A 174 8.86 -14.02 2.66
C THR A 174 8.71 -12.82 1.74
N LEU A 175 7.86 -11.88 2.14
CA LEU A 175 7.66 -10.59 1.47
C LEU A 175 8.12 -9.48 2.41
N THR A 176 8.96 -8.58 1.91
CA THR A 176 9.54 -7.50 2.70
C THR A 176 9.20 -6.16 2.05
N ASN A 177 8.69 -5.22 2.84
CA ASN A 177 8.54 -3.81 2.46
C ASN A 177 9.54 -2.98 3.27
N SER A 178 10.56 -2.44 2.60
CA SER A 178 11.68 -1.67 3.18
C SER A 178 11.56 -0.16 2.92
N VAL A 179 10.36 0.36 2.66
CA VAL A 179 10.16 1.81 2.51
C VAL A 179 10.53 2.51 3.82
N LYS A 180 11.50 3.45 3.78
CA LYS A 180 12.12 4.09 4.97
C LYS A 180 11.14 4.56 6.05
N TYR A 181 9.97 5.05 5.67
CA TYR A 181 8.97 5.61 6.57
C TYR A 181 7.81 4.66 6.89
N VAL A 182 7.89 3.38 6.51
CA VAL A 182 6.81 2.39 6.68
C VAL A 182 6.33 2.28 8.12
N THR A 183 7.25 2.35 9.09
CA THR A 183 6.96 2.27 10.54
C THR A 183 6.23 3.49 11.09
N ASN A 184 6.31 4.63 10.41
CA ASN A 184 5.68 5.88 10.83
C ASN A 184 4.26 6.02 10.26
N VAL A 185 3.83 5.07 9.42
CA VAL A 185 2.50 5.10 8.83
C VAL A 185 1.50 4.60 9.87
N ALA A 186 0.59 5.50 10.27
CA ALA A 186 -0.49 5.15 11.18
C ALA A 186 -1.28 3.94 10.68
N ASP A 187 -1.56 3.00 11.58
CA ASP A 187 -2.29 1.75 11.32
C ASP A 187 -1.64 0.82 10.28
N TYR A 188 -0.34 0.96 9.97
CA TYR A 188 0.29 0.11 8.96
C TYR A 188 0.16 -1.39 9.28
N VAL A 189 0.48 -1.78 10.52
CA VAL A 189 0.39 -3.18 10.99
C VAL A 189 -1.04 -3.70 10.83
N ARG A 190 -2.02 -2.96 11.37
CA ARG A 190 -3.45 -3.29 11.29
C ARG A 190 -3.94 -3.45 9.84
N ARG A 191 -3.44 -2.64 8.91
CA ARG A 191 -3.76 -2.76 7.48
C ARG A 191 -3.21 -4.06 6.92
N VAL A 192 -1.93 -4.37 7.16
CA VAL A 192 -1.34 -5.63 6.69
C VAL A 192 -2.11 -6.85 7.24
N GLU A 193 -2.46 -6.85 8.52
CA GLU A 193 -3.29 -7.89 9.13
C GLU A 193 -4.69 -7.97 8.50
N SER A 194 -5.29 -6.82 8.18
CA SER A 194 -6.55 -6.76 7.45
C SER A 194 -6.44 -7.39 6.05
N ALA A 195 -5.36 -7.14 5.30
CA ALA A 195 -5.14 -7.82 4.01
C ALA A 195 -5.03 -9.35 4.16
N ILE A 196 -4.35 -9.82 5.20
CA ILE A 196 -4.27 -11.26 5.52
C ILE A 196 -5.68 -11.82 5.78
N GLY A 197 -6.46 -11.15 6.63
CA GLY A 197 -7.83 -11.55 6.96
C GLY A 197 -8.75 -11.56 5.74
N ILE A 198 -8.71 -10.52 4.91
CA ILE A 198 -9.49 -10.42 3.67
C ILE A 198 -9.15 -11.58 2.73
N GLN A 199 -7.86 -11.86 2.54
CA GLN A 199 -7.43 -12.94 1.66
C GLN A 199 -7.82 -14.31 2.20
N ALA A 200 -7.65 -14.55 3.51
CA ALA A 200 -8.10 -15.78 4.15
C ALA A 200 -9.61 -15.99 3.95
N ALA A 201 -10.43 -14.96 4.22
CA ALA A 201 -11.88 -15.03 4.05
C ALA A 201 -12.29 -15.30 2.59
N LYS A 202 -11.57 -14.75 1.59
CA LYS A 202 -11.81 -15.06 0.17
C LYS A 202 -11.55 -16.54 -0.14
N MET A 203 -10.50 -17.11 0.43
CA MET A 203 -10.16 -18.52 0.25
C MET A 203 -11.17 -19.44 0.94
N GLU A 204 -11.63 -19.07 2.14
CA GLU A 204 -12.68 -19.83 2.85
C GLU A 204 -14.00 -19.83 2.09
N ARG A 205 -14.48 -18.66 1.63
CA ARG A 205 -15.70 -18.58 0.80
C ARG A 205 -15.59 -19.42 -0.46
N LYS A 206 -14.40 -19.49 -1.06
CA LYS A 206 -14.16 -20.35 -2.23
C LYS A 206 -14.24 -21.83 -1.88
N ALA A 207 -13.69 -22.23 -0.74
CA ALA A 207 -13.75 -23.62 -0.27
C ALA A 207 -15.20 -24.04 -0.01
N GLU A 208 -15.96 -23.19 0.68
CA GLU A 208 -17.38 -23.40 0.97
C GLU A 208 -18.21 -23.52 -0.32
N PHE A 209 -18.04 -22.57 -1.25
CA PHE A 209 -18.73 -22.62 -2.54
C PHE A 209 -18.45 -23.92 -3.32
N LEU A 210 -17.20 -24.39 -3.34
CA LEU A 210 -16.84 -25.63 -4.02
C LEU A 210 -17.43 -26.86 -3.33
N LEU A 211 -17.44 -26.88 -1.99
CA LEU A 211 -18.06 -27.93 -1.20
C LEU A 211 -19.58 -28.00 -1.45
N THR A 212 -20.29 -26.88 -1.35
CA THR A 212 -21.73 -26.81 -1.64
C THR A 212 -22.04 -27.25 -3.07
N ARG A 213 -21.20 -26.86 -4.03
CA ARG A 213 -21.34 -27.30 -5.43
C ARG A 213 -21.12 -28.80 -5.59
N ALA A 214 -20.18 -29.39 -4.87
CA ALA A 214 -19.93 -30.83 -4.89
C ALA A 214 -21.10 -31.62 -4.26
N LEU A 215 -21.62 -31.17 -3.12
CA LEU A 215 -22.77 -31.77 -2.44
C LEU A 215 -24.02 -31.77 -3.34
N ARG A 216 -24.33 -30.63 -3.96
CA ARG A 216 -25.46 -30.52 -4.91
C ARG A 216 -25.31 -31.47 -6.10
N ARG A 217 -24.09 -31.67 -6.62
CA ARG A 217 -23.82 -32.63 -7.71
C ARG A 217 -23.95 -34.07 -7.29
N ALA A 218 -23.68 -34.37 -6.02
CA ALA A 218 -23.85 -35.70 -5.45
C ALA A 218 -25.31 -36.00 -5.06
N GLY A 219 -26.26 -35.08 -5.31
CA GLY A 219 -27.68 -35.26 -5.02
C GLY A 219 -28.09 -34.92 -3.60
N TRP A 220 -27.18 -34.36 -2.79
CA TRP A 220 -27.46 -33.91 -1.42
C TRP A 220 -28.05 -32.50 -1.50
N LYS A 221 -29.29 -32.33 -0.99
CA LYS A 221 -30.00 -31.05 -0.90
C LYS A 221 -29.76 -30.40 0.45
#